data_AF-A0A1I0X5T8-F1
#
_entry.id   AF-A0A1I0X5T8-F1
#
_cell.length_a   1.000
_cell.length_b   1.000
_cell.length_c   1.000
_cell.angle_alpha   90.00
_cell.angle_beta   90.00
_cell.angle_gamma   90.00
#
_symmetry.space_group_name_H-M   'P 1'
#
loop_
_entity.id
_entity.type
_entity.pdbx_description
1 polymer ?
#
loop_
_entity_poly.entity_id
_entity_poly.type
_entity_poly.pdbx_seq_one_letter_code
_entity_poly.pdbx_strand_id
1 'polypeptide(L)'
;MGKYTYSDDEYEVNKVLKYNQNLSYKLAKDMNVTTNALDCGIAEAESLLRSLGKKLPKKQPNYNSPSAENNKNMTPHEVPFPQWNELVTMANASVSGKVELEDILTEKEFQNAYASLKNIEDEFENKTALNSLDTKILFLAMAILTIKTLITPYILKNFGYGKSFNPNERLKHNDPLIEKEHRRANDNFKDTASKYHEHGYWMNILYQSPPFDTTVGSPAIGFNMEGGYHRLHTLGHDPILGWVFGTANILTDTITLDNMATYRVIRKPKMMITPQSVTLFELFQEALEMSKADLLNLPAALFAEAQHLKSDRYTKAGLPIPLLSTFTPELAGELYKNQYDELCLVRDVKFVGISAAISTFFNMVISFVHSLYFDGKSDKRLYEIRTRKILLIANSIAGGSSVISAFITKNPKNLDIGQLLESVKRLFSDIRYILRIKDEYISQNQDTSLLKEIQELDYLASQIYRP
;
A
#
# COMPACT_ATOMS: atom_id res chain seq x y z
N MET A 1 -20.16 30.65 6.00
CA MET A 1 -21.13 29.55 5.88
C MET A 1 -20.58 28.55 4.88
N GLY A 2 -20.57 27.27 5.24
CA GLY A 2 -20.13 26.19 4.36
C GLY A 2 -18.64 25.82 4.43
N LYS A 3 -17.97 25.95 5.59
CA LYS A 3 -16.57 25.49 5.73
C LYS A 3 -16.47 23.95 5.80
N TYR A 4 -17.54 23.29 6.23
CA TYR A 4 -17.62 21.85 6.40
C TYR A 4 -18.75 21.25 5.58
N THR A 5 -18.56 20.00 5.16
CA THR A 5 -19.58 19.18 4.51
C THR A 5 -20.07 18.13 5.49
N TYR A 6 -21.38 17.96 5.61
CA TYR A 6 -22.00 17.05 6.56
C TYR A 6 -22.80 15.98 5.83
N SER A 7 -22.75 14.76 6.36
CA SER A 7 -23.70 13.68 6.07
C SER A 7 -25.07 13.96 6.68
N ASP A 8 -26.10 13.21 6.25
CA ASP A 8 -27.44 13.35 6.80
C ASP A 8 -27.48 13.01 8.31
N ASP A 9 -26.73 11.99 8.74
CA ASP A 9 -26.60 11.61 10.15
C ASP A 9 -25.96 12.74 10.99
N GLU A 10 -24.91 13.40 10.47
CA GLU A 10 -24.28 14.54 11.16
C GLU A 10 -25.21 15.75 11.27
N TYR A 11 -26.06 15.97 10.27
CA TYR A 11 -27.10 17.00 10.36
C TYR A 11 -28.13 16.68 11.45
N GLU A 12 -28.51 15.41 11.64
CA GLU A 12 -29.37 15.00 12.75
C GLU A 12 -28.68 15.27 14.10
N VAL A 13 -27.42 14.87 14.24
CA VAL A 13 -26.63 15.10 15.46
C VAL A 13 -26.53 16.59 15.79
N ASN A 14 -26.16 17.44 14.83
CA ASN A 14 -26.07 18.89 15.01
C ASN A 14 -27.42 19.47 15.46
N LYS A 15 -28.52 18.98 14.90
CA LYS A 15 -29.86 19.45 15.23
C LYS A 15 -30.27 19.07 16.65
N VAL A 16 -29.97 17.85 17.08
CA VAL A 16 -30.18 17.40 18.47
C VAL A 16 -29.34 18.22 19.45
N LEU A 17 -28.07 18.49 19.11
CA LEU A 17 -27.20 19.37 19.91
C LEU A 17 -27.78 20.78 20.04
N LYS A 18 -28.27 21.36 18.94
CA LYS A 18 -28.88 22.69 18.96
C LYS A 18 -30.16 22.74 19.79
N TYR A 19 -30.99 21.71 19.67
CA TYR A 19 -32.20 21.57 20.49
C TYR A 19 -31.85 21.55 21.99
N ASN A 20 -30.89 20.70 22.38
CA ASN A 20 -30.45 20.60 23.77
C ASN A 20 -29.83 21.91 24.28
N GLN A 21 -29.03 22.60 23.45
CA GLN A 21 -28.48 23.91 23.80
C GLN A 21 -29.59 24.94 24.07
N ASN A 22 -30.60 25.02 23.19
CA ASN A 22 -31.74 25.93 23.35
C ASN A 22 -32.55 25.60 24.62
N LEU A 23 -32.75 24.31 24.91
CA LEU A 23 -33.42 23.85 26.12
C LEU A 23 -32.64 24.25 27.38
N SER A 24 -31.32 24.04 27.39
CA SER A 24 -30.43 24.44 28.49
C SER A 24 -30.46 25.95 28.72
N TYR A 25 -30.43 26.78 27.66
CA TYR A 25 -30.55 28.23 27.80
C TYR A 25 -31.89 28.66 28.39
N LYS A 26 -32.99 28.00 27.98
CA LYS A 26 -34.31 28.27 28.53
C LYS A 26 -34.36 27.92 30.02
N LEU A 27 -33.89 26.74 30.41
CA LEU A 27 -33.84 26.31 31.81
C LEU A 27 -32.97 27.23 32.66
N ALA A 28 -31.80 27.64 32.17
CA ALA A 28 -30.93 28.58 32.88
C ALA A 28 -31.60 29.95 33.09
N LYS A 29 -32.35 30.43 32.08
CA LYS A 29 -33.13 31.67 32.21
C LYS A 29 -34.24 31.53 33.25
N ASP A 30 -34.99 30.44 33.23
CA ASP A 30 -36.08 30.17 34.18
C ASP A 30 -35.53 30.01 35.62
N MET A 31 -34.39 29.35 35.78
CA MET A 31 -33.67 29.25 37.07
C MET A 31 -33.24 30.61 37.58
N ASN A 32 -32.62 31.46 36.75
CA ASN A 32 -32.20 32.80 37.17
C ASN A 32 -33.37 33.66 37.65
N VAL A 33 -34.54 33.56 37.00
CA VAL A 33 -35.76 34.24 37.45
C VAL A 33 -36.17 33.74 38.84
N THR A 34 -36.14 32.42 39.04
CA THR A 34 -36.51 31.79 40.32
C THR A 34 -35.52 32.16 41.44
N THR A 35 -34.22 32.10 41.17
CA THR A 35 -33.16 32.48 42.12
C THR A 35 -33.27 33.94 42.52
N ASN A 36 -33.48 34.85 41.56
CA ASN A 36 -33.66 36.28 41.87
C ASN A 36 -34.90 36.52 42.73
N ALA A 37 -36.00 35.80 42.49
CA ALA A 37 -37.20 35.89 43.31
C ALA A 37 -36.95 35.37 44.74
N LEU A 38 -36.22 34.26 44.89
CA LEU A 38 -35.81 33.72 46.19
C LEU A 38 -34.91 34.70 46.94
N ASP A 39 -33.91 35.28 46.29
CA ASP A 39 -33.00 36.25 46.89
C ASP A 39 -33.74 37.52 47.32
N CYS A 40 -34.70 37.99 46.52
CA CYS A 40 -35.58 39.10 46.90
C CYS A 40 -36.44 38.73 48.13
N GLY A 41 -37.05 37.54 48.13
CA GLY A 41 -37.84 37.06 49.28
C GLY A 41 -37.00 36.90 50.55
N ILE A 42 -35.76 36.42 50.44
CA ILE A 42 -34.80 36.37 51.56
C ILE A 42 -34.50 37.78 52.05
N ALA A 43 -34.20 38.72 51.16
CA ALA A 43 -33.91 40.11 51.53
C ALA A 43 -35.11 40.79 52.23
N GLU A 44 -36.33 40.55 51.76
CA GLU A 44 -37.57 41.02 52.38
C GLU A 44 -37.79 40.42 53.77
N ALA A 45 -37.62 39.10 53.90
CA ALA A 45 -37.72 38.41 55.18
C ALA A 45 -36.65 38.90 56.18
N GLU A 46 -35.41 39.12 55.73
CA GLU A 46 -34.35 39.69 56.54
C GLU A 46 -34.69 41.12 57.00
N SER A 47 -35.24 41.95 56.10
CA SER A 47 -35.70 43.30 56.41
C SER A 47 -36.81 43.30 57.47
N LEU A 48 -37.80 42.41 57.32
CA LEU A 48 -38.88 42.23 58.28
C LEU A 48 -38.36 41.79 59.65
N LEU A 49 -37.47 40.79 59.70
CA LEU A 49 -36.86 40.32 60.95
C LEU A 49 -36.12 41.46 61.68
N ARG A 50 -35.37 42.29 60.94
CA ARG A 50 -34.72 43.49 61.49
C ARG A 50 -35.74 44.48 62.04
N SER A 51 -36.85 44.74 61.33
CA SER A 51 -37.91 45.65 61.81
C SER A 51 -38.63 45.15 63.08
N LEU A 52 -38.71 43.83 63.27
CA LEU A 52 -39.29 43.19 64.46
C LEU A 52 -38.27 43.08 65.63
N GLY A 53 -37.10 43.70 65.50
CA GLY A 53 -36.04 43.67 66.51
C GLY A 53 -35.38 42.30 66.68
N LYS A 54 -35.56 41.38 65.73
CA LYS A 54 -34.94 40.05 65.75
C LYS A 54 -33.55 40.11 65.12
N LYS A 55 -32.60 39.37 65.70
CA LYS A 55 -31.25 39.22 65.11
C LYS A 55 -31.33 38.23 63.95
N LEU A 56 -30.72 38.58 62.82
CA LEU A 56 -30.61 37.65 61.69
C LEU A 56 -29.79 36.42 62.09
N PRO A 57 -30.17 35.23 61.60
CA PRO A 57 -29.35 34.04 61.78
C PRO A 57 -27.97 34.27 61.16
N LYS A 58 -26.90 34.10 61.94
CA LYS A 58 -25.54 34.06 61.40
C LYS A 58 -25.39 32.78 60.59
N LYS A 59 -25.36 32.88 59.26
CA LYS A 59 -24.86 31.78 58.43
C LYS A 59 -23.38 31.58 58.75
N GLN A 60 -23.06 30.54 59.52
CA GLN A 60 -21.86 29.76 59.23
C GLN A 60 -22.34 28.52 58.48
N PRO A 61 -21.90 28.26 57.25
CA PRO A 61 -22.04 26.94 56.70
C PRO A 61 -21.17 26.03 57.56
N ASN A 62 -21.80 25.19 58.38
CA ASN A 62 -21.09 24.15 59.09
C ASN A 62 -20.74 23.09 58.04
N TYR A 63 -19.56 23.20 57.43
CA TYR A 63 -19.06 22.22 56.45
C TYR A 63 -18.66 20.88 57.09
N ASN A 64 -18.91 20.69 58.40
CA ASN A 64 -18.59 19.46 59.10
C ASN A 64 -19.85 18.75 59.65
N SER A 65 -20.20 17.66 58.95
CA SER A 65 -20.81 16.40 59.42
C SER A 65 -22.36 16.32 59.59
N PRO A 66 -23.02 15.16 59.30
CA PRO A 66 -22.51 13.78 59.33
C PRO A 66 -22.59 13.01 57.99
N SER A 67 -21.81 11.93 57.94
CA SER A 67 -21.94 10.82 57.00
C SER A 67 -23.40 10.42 56.75
N ALA A 68 -23.68 10.16 55.48
CA ALA A 68 -24.93 9.63 54.97
C ALA A 68 -25.47 8.47 55.83
N GLU A 69 -26.57 8.69 56.54
CA GLU A 69 -27.38 7.57 57.05
C GLU A 69 -28.90 7.82 57.10
N ASN A 70 -29.38 9.05 56.89
CA ASN A 70 -30.82 9.35 56.93
C ASN A 70 -31.34 9.94 55.62
N ASN A 71 -31.37 9.16 54.56
CA ASN A 71 -32.38 9.27 53.48
C ASN A 71 -32.33 8.05 52.56
N LYS A 72 -32.87 6.91 53.01
CA LYS A 72 -33.05 5.70 52.19
C LYS A 72 -34.36 5.70 51.37
N ASN A 73 -35.18 6.75 51.44
CA ASN A 73 -36.53 6.75 50.87
C ASN A 73 -36.79 7.85 49.81
N MET A 74 -35.75 8.26 49.07
CA MET A 74 -35.97 8.89 47.76
C MET A 74 -35.32 8.00 46.72
N THR A 75 -36.14 7.15 46.09
CA THR A 75 -35.77 6.57 44.80
C THR A 75 -35.57 7.75 43.85
N PRO A 76 -34.39 7.91 43.22
CA PRO A 76 -34.24 8.82 42.11
C PRO A 76 -35.40 8.53 41.14
N HIS A 77 -36.19 9.53 40.78
CA HIS A 77 -37.09 9.35 39.65
C HIS A 77 -36.18 9.09 38.44
N GLU A 78 -36.04 7.82 38.05
CA GLU A 78 -35.48 7.43 36.77
C GLU A 78 -36.44 7.96 35.71
N VAL A 79 -36.27 9.22 35.32
CA VAL A 79 -36.88 9.72 34.08
C VAL A 79 -36.22 8.91 32.97
N PRO A 80 -36.97 8.06 32.23
CA PRO A 80 -36.38 7.27 31.17
C PRO A 80 -35.75 8.22 30.15
N PHE A 81 -34.45 8.02 29.89
CA PHE A 81 -33.73 8.83 28.92
C PHE A 81 -34.33 8.58 27.52
N PRO A 82 -34.67 9.63 26.74
CA PRO A 82 -35.32 9.44 25.44
C PRO A 82 -34.42 8.64 24.48
N GLN A 83 -35.04 7.81 23.64
CA GLN A 83 -34.30 7.08 22.62
C GLN A 83 -33.83 8.03 21.50
N TRP A 84 -32.77 7.66 20.76
CA TRP A 84 -32.19 8.53 19.72
C TRP A 84 -33.24 9.07 18.73
N ASN A 85 -34.10 8.21 18.20
CA ASN A 85 -35.14 8.60 17.24
C ASN A 85 -36.16 9.58 17.82
N GLU A 86 -36.42 9.49 19.13
CA GLU A 86 -37.31 10.42 19.84
C GLU A 86 -36.64 11.80 19.97
N LEU A 87 -35.34 11.83 20.31
CA LEU A 87 -34.55 13.07 20.36
C LEU A 87 -34.50 13.76 18.99
N VAL A 88 -34.26 13.00 17.92
CA VAL A 88 -34.28 13.53 16.55
C VAL A 88 -35.64 14.10 16.19
N THR A 89 -36.73 13.43 16.58
CA THR A 89 -38.10 13.91 16.36
C THR A 89 -38.38 15.21 17.11
N MET A 90 -38.02 15.28 18.40
CA MET A 90 -38.15 16.48 19.23
C MET A 90 -37.33 17.66 18.68
N ALA A 91 -36.10 17.39 18.24
CA ALA A 91 -35.22 18.38 17.65
C ALA A 91 -35.75 18.88 16.29
N ASN A 92 -36.25 18.01 15.43
CA ASN A 92 -36.87 18.37 14.16
C ASN A 92 -38.14 19.22 14.33
N ALA A 93 -38.93 18.96 15.38
CA ALA A 93 -40.10 19.76 15.70
C ALA A 93 -39.75 21.17 16.23
N SER A 94 -38.60 21.31 16.89
CA SER A 94 -38.21 22.53 17.60
C SER A 94 -37.26 23.44 16.81
N VAL A 95 -36.41 22.86 15.94
CA VAL A 95 -35.38 23.57 15.19
C VAL A 95 -35.68 23.48 13.69
N SER A 96 -35.93 24.62 13.05
CA SER A 96 -36.19 24.69 11.61
C SER A 96 -34.90 24.71 10.78
N GLY A 97 -34.89 24.00 9.65
CA GLY A 97 -33.76 24.01 8.71
C GLY A 97 -32.64 23.01 9.04
N LYS A 98 -31.53 23.13 8.29
CA LYS A 98 -30.27 22.43 8.57
C LYS A 98 -29.46 23.24 9.58
N VAL A 99 -28.77 22.54 10.48
CA VAL A 99 -27.94 23.14 11.53
C VAL A 99 -26.48 22.82 11.23
N GLU A 100 -25.66 23.85 11.12
CA GLU A 100 -24.20 23.74 11.00
C GLU A 100 -23.54 23.92 12.38
N LEU A 101 -22.25 23.58 12.50
CA LEU A 101 -21.54 23.74 13.78
C LEU A 101 -21.47 25.22 14.19
N GLU A 102 -21.42 26.14 13.23
CA GLU A 102 -21.45 27.59 13.41
C GLU A 102 -22.75 28.10 14.06
N ASP A 103 -23.84 27.33 13.99
CA ASP A 103 -25.08 27.66 14.68
C ASP A 103 -25.06 27.24 16.16
N ILE A 104 -24.14 26.35 16.54
CA ILE A 104 -24.05 25.74 17.87
C ILE A 104 -22.88 26.36 18.65
N LEU A 105 -21.73 26.52 18.01
CA LEU A 105 -20.48 26.96 18.61
C LEU A 105 -20.17 28.40 18.24
N THR A 106 -19.68 29.14 19.22
CA THR A 106 -19.12 30.48 19.03
C THR A 106 -17.75 30.41 18.38
N GLU A 107 -17.33 31.51 17.73
CA GLU A 107 -15.96 31.63 17.18
C GLU A 107 -14.88 31.32 18.23
N LYS A 108 -15.09 31.77 19.47
CA LYS A 108 -14.17 31.49 20.58
C LYS A 108 -14.03 29.99 20.86
N GLU A 109 -15.13 29.24 20.80
CA GLU A 109 -15.11 27.78 21.00
C GLU A 109 -14.40 27.05 19.86
N PHE A 110 -14.60 27.47 18.60
CA PHE A 110 -13.81 26.95 17.48
C PHE A 110 -12.31 27.19 17.67
N GLN A 111 -11.92 28.43 18.02
CA GLN A 111 -10.52 28.76 18.24
C GLN A 111 -9.91 27.95 19.40
N ASN A 112 -10.66 27.74 20.47
CA ASN A 112 -10.23 26.88 21.57
C ASN A 112 -10.05 25.42 21.13
N ALA A 113 -10.97 24.87 20.33
CA ALA A 113 -10.88 23.51 19.81
C ALA A 113 -9.64 23.33 18.90
N TYR A 114 -9.39 24.28 18.00
CA TYR A 114 -8.19 24.27 17.15
C TYR A 114 -6.90 24.41 17.97
N ALA A 115 -6.88 25.30 18.97
CA ALA A 115 -5.74 25.46 19.85
C ALA A 115 -5.47 24.18 20.67
N SER A 116 -6.52 23.51 21.14
CA SER A 116 -6.42 22.24 21.85
C SER A 116 -5.82 21.14 20.96
N LEU A 117 -6.36 20.96 19.75
CA LEU A 117 -5.80 20.03 18.77
C LEU A 117 -4.33 20.31 18.50
N LYS A 118 -3.98 21.57 18.23
CA LYS A 118 -2.60 21.98 18.00
C LYS A 118 -1.69 21.69 19.19
N ASN A 119 -2.13 21.92 20.41
CA ASN A 119 -1.34 21.61 21.61
C ASN A 119 -1.06 20.11 21.73
N ILE A 120 -2.05 19.25 21.41
CA ILE A 120 -1.88 17.79 21.41
C ILE A 120 -0.88 17.37 20.33
N GLU A 121 -0.98 17.96 19.14
CA GLU A 121 -0.02 17.72 18.05
C GLU A 121 1.40 18.16 18.42
N ASP A 122 1.56 19.35 18.99
CA ASP A 122 2.85 19.88 19.44
C ASP A 122 3.46 18.98 20.55
N GLU A 123 2.65 18.46 21.48
CA GLU A 123 3.11 17.52 22.50
C GLU A 123 3.60 16.20 21.86
N PHE A 124 2.86 15.67 20.90
CA PHE A 124 3.25 14.47 20.17
C PHE A 124 4.56 14.69 19.38
N GLU A 125 4.70 15.82 18.70
CA GLU A 125 5.92 16.18 17.98
C GLU A 125 7.12 16.28 18.92
N ASN A 126 6.95 16.93 20.07
CA ASN A 126 8.00 17.03 21.09
C ASN A 126 8.40 15.67 21.67
N LYS A 127 7.43 14.79 21.97
CA LYS A 127 7.71 13.44 22.50
C LYS A 127 8.40 12.54 21.48
N THR A 128 8.14 12.75 20.20
CA THR A 128 8.69 11.94 19.10
C THR A 128 9.87 12.62 18.38
N ALA A 129 10.33 13.77 18.85
CA ALA A 129 11.49 14.46 18.32
C ALA A 129 12.77 13.64 18.57
N LEU A 130 13.71 13.72 17.63
CA LEU A 130 15.01 13.07 17.78
C LEU A 130 15.83 13.83 18.82
N ASN A 131 16.32 13.13 19.84
CA ASN A 131 17.19 13.71 20.85
C ASN A 131 18.68 13.59 20.46
N SER A 132 19.58 14.05 21.34
CA SER A 132 21.04 13.98 21.08
C SER A 132 21.54 12.55 20.85
N LEU A 133 21.01 11.57 21.59
CA LEU A 133 21.39 10.16 21.44
C LEU A 133 20.90 9.60 20.11
N ASP A 134 19.64 9.87 19.75
CA ASP A 134 19.08 9.45 18.45
C ASP A 134 19.88 10.03 17.30
N THR A 135 20.27 11.29 17.42
CA THR A 135 21.03 11.98 16.39
C THR A 135 22.38 11.32 16.19
N LYS A 136 23.06 10.89 17.26
CA LYS A 136 24.32 10.11 17.17
C LYS A 136 24.09 8.76 16.49
N ILE A 137 23.02 8.06 16.85
CA ILE A 137 22.66 6.77 16.24
C ILE A 137 22.25 6.95 14.78
N LEU A 138 21.61 8.07 14.43
CA LEU A 138 21.32 8.47 13.06
C LEU A 138 22.60 8.67 12.27
N PHE A 139 23.60 9.40 12.79
CA PHE A 139 24.90 9.54 12.13
C PHE A 139 25.59 8.20 11.92
N LEU A 140 25.55 7.31 12.91
CA LEU A 140 26.08 5.94 12.78
C LEU A 140 25.33 5.15 11.69
N ALA A 141 24.00 5.20 11.70
CA ALA A 141 23.14 4.53 10.72
C ALA A 141 23.40 5.04 9.30
N MET A 142 23.48 6.37 9.13
CA MET A 142 23.82 7.01 7.85
C MET A 142 25.17 6.54 7.34
N ALA A 143 26.21 6.54 8.19
CA ALA A 143 27.54 6.12 7.81
C ALA A 143 27.56 4.66 7.35
N ILE A 144 27.02 3.74 8.16
CA ILE A 144 27.02 2.30 7.86
C ILE A 144 26.22 2.00 6.60
N LEU A 145 25.00 2.54 6.47
CA LEU A 145 24.16 2.28 5.30
C LEU A 145 24.75 2.90 4.03
N THR A 146 25.35 4.09 4.12
CA THR A 146 26.01 4.72 2.97
C THR A 146 27.21 3.92 2.52
N ILE A 147 28.08 3.50 3.46
CA ILE A 147 29.24 2.64 3.15
C ILE A 147 28.78 1.34 2.51
N LYS A 148 27.80 0.64 3.12
CA LYS A 148 27.20 -0.57 2.54
C LYS A 148 26.74 -0.31 1.11
N THR A 149 26.01 0.76 0.89
CA THR A 149 25.38 1.07 -0.39
C THR A 149 26.40 1.38 -1.48
N LEU A 150 27.48 2.09 -1.12
CA LEU A 150 28.55 2.40 -2.07
C LEU A 150 29.43 1.19 -2.39
N ILE A 151 29.63 0.27 -1.43
CA ILE A 151 30.48 -0.92 -1.62
C ILE A 151 29.73 -2.07 -2.33
N THR A 152 28.43 -2.23 -2.06
CA THR A 152 27.63 -3.38 -2.53
C THR A 152 27.71 -3.61 -4.04
N PRO A 153 27.55 -2.60 -4.92
CA PRO A 153 27.67 -2.79 -6.36
C PRO A 153 29.02 -3.37 -6.79
N TYR A 154 30.13 -2.95 -6.16
CA TYR A 154 31.47 -3.47 -6.46
C TYR A 154 31.64 -4.93 -6.02
N ILE A 155 31.11 -5.29 -4.85
CA ILE A 155 31.08 -6.68 -4.39
C ILE A 155 30.27 -7.54 -5.36
N LEU A 156 29.03 -7.13 -5.67
CA LEU A 156 28.13 -7.89 -6.54
C LEU A 156 28.66 -8.03 -7.97
N LYS A 157 29.39 -7.03 -8.48
CA LYS A 157 30.06 -7.11 -9.78
C LYS A 157 31.07 -8.26 -9.84
N ASN A 158 31.79 -8.54 -8.76
CA ASN A 158 32.72 -9.68 -8.70
C ASN A 158 31.98 -11.01 -8.81
N PHE A 159 30.73 -11.08 -8.33
CA PHE A 159 29.84 -12.24 -8.47
C PHE A 159 29.05 -12.28 -9.78
N GLY A 160 29.25 -11.31 -10.67
CA GLY A 160 28.67 -11.31 -12.01
C GLY A 160 27.46 -10.38 -12.20
N TYR A 161 27.10 -9.56 -11.23
CA TYR A 161 26.04 -8.56 -11.38
C TYR A 161 26.29 -7.63 -12.58
N GLY A 162 25.28 -7.48 -13.43
CA GLY A 162 25.34 -6.62 -14.62
C GLY A 162 26.31 -7.12 -15.71
N LYS A 163 26.79 -8.37 -15.65
CA LYS A 163 27.62 -8.97 -16.71
C LYS A 163 26.75 -9.61 -17.79
N SER A 164 27.07 -9.36 -19.05
CA SER A 164 26.59 -10.17 -20.16
C SER A 164 27.08 -11.61 -20.05
N PHE A 165 26.42 -12.54 -20.72
CA PHE A 165 26.89 -13.93 -20.78
C PHE A 165 27.94 -14.11 -21.89
N ASN A 166 28.75 -15.16 -21.77
CA ASN A 166 29.71 -15.55 -22.79
C ASN A 166 29.07 -16.59 -23.74
N PRO A 167 28.88 -16.31 -25.04
CA PRO A 167 28.27 -17.25 -25.97
C PRO A 167 29.05 -18.57 -26.16
N ASN A 168 30.34 -18.60 -25.80
CA ASN A 168 31.15 -19.82 -25.88
C ASN A 168 30.90 -20.80 -24.75
N GLU A 169 30.29 -20.36 -23.65
CA GLU A 169 29.86 -21.20 -22.53
C GLU A 169 28.46 -21.79 -22.75
N ARG A 170 27.84 -21.48 -23.90
CA ARG A 170 26.46 -21.88 -24.23
C ARG A 170 26.41 -22.81 -25.44
N LEU A 171 25.36 -23.62 -25.47
CA LEU A 171 25.13 -24.61 -26.52
C LEU A 171 24.67 -23.92 -27.83
N LYS A 172 24.93 -24.57 -28.96
CA LYS A 172 24.32 -24.15 -30.24
C LYS A 172 22.82 -24.50 -30.23
N HIS A 173 22.01 -23.78 -31.00
CA HIS A 173 20.56 -24.06 -31.06
C HIS A 173 20.24 -25.47 -31.59
N ASN A 174 21.12 -26.03 -32.43
CA ASN A 174 21.03 -27.38 -32.99
C ASN A 174 21.97 -28.37 -32.29
N ASP A 175 22.26 -28.15 -31.00
CA ASP A 175 23.11 -29.08 -30.26
C ASP A 175 22.41 -30.45 -30.12
N PRO A 176 23.09 -31.58 -30.40
CA PRO A 176 22.49 -32.91 -30.32
C PRO A 176 21.89 -33.24 -28.96
N LEU A 177 22.42 -32.67 -27.86
CA LEU A 177 21.87 -32.87 -26.52
C LEU A 177 20.50 -32.20 -26.39
N ILE A 178 20.35 -30.99 -26.92
CA ILE A 178 19.08 -30.26 -26.92
C ILE A 178 18.05 -31.02 -27.77
N GLU A 179 18.42 -31.42 -28.98
CA GLU A 179 17.53 -32.16 -29.89
C GLU A 179 17.09 -33.50 -29.30
N LYS A 180 18.01 -34.24 -28.67
CA LYS A 180 17.71 -35.52 -28.02
C LYS A 180 16.76 -35.36 -26.84
N GLU A 181 17.01 -34.38 -25.96
CA GLU A 181 16.14 -34.11 -24.81
C GLU A 181 14.76 -33.60 -25.25
N HIS A 182 14.69 -32.74 -26.28
CA HIS A 182 13.44 -32.28 -26.87
C HIS A 182 12.63 -33.44 -27.45
N ARG A 183 13.26 -34.30 -28.27
CA ARG A 183 12.61 -35.47 -28.84
C ARG A 183 12.13 -36.44 -27.77
N ARG A 184 12.95 -36.73 -26.75
CA ARG A 184 12.59 -37.59 -25.63
C ARG A 184 11.37 -37.05 -24.87
N ALA A 185 11.32 -35.74 -24.64
CA ALA A 185 10.18 -35.12 -23.99
C ALA A 185 8.90 -35.24 -24.83
N ASN A 186 8.99 -35.01 -26.15
CA ASN A 186 7.87 -35.18 -27.07
C ASN A 186 7.36 -36.62 -27.09
N ASP A 187 8.28 -37.60 -27.16
CA ASP A 187 7.94 -39.03 -27.12
C ASP A 187 7.25 -39.39 -25.80
N ASN A 188 7.77 -38.92 -24.66
CA ASN A 188 7.14 -39.14 -23.35
C ASN A 188 5.72 -38.54 -23.26
N PHE A 189 5.52 -37.31 -23.77
CA PHE A 189 4.19 -36.70 -23.81
C PHE A 189 3.25 -37.53 -24.67
N LYS A 190 3.67 -37.89 -25.89
CA LYS A 190 2.90 -38.70 -26.83
C LYS A 190 2.53 -40.05 -26.23
N ASP A 191 3.50 -40.78 -25.67
CA ASP A 191 3.30 -42.11 -25.11
C ASP A 191 2.41 -42.08 -23.87
N THR A 192 2.45 -40.99 -23.10
CA THR A 192 1.57 -40.79 -21.95
C THR A 192 0.15 -40.49 -22.42
N ALA A 193 -0.02 -39.51 -23.30
CA ALA A 193 -1.30 -39.10 -23.88
C ALA A 193 -2.02 -40.25 -24.62
N SER A 194 -1.29 -41.05 -25.37
CA SER A 194 -1.85 -42.17 -26.15
C SER A 194 -2.42 -43.30 -25.29
N LYS A 195 -2.18 -43.29 -23.96
CA LYS A 195 -2.80 -44.26 -23.03
C LYS A 195 -4.27 -43.95 -22.75
N TYR A 196 -4.70 -42.71 -22.95
CA TYR A 196 -6.02 -42.24 -22.53
C TYR A 196 -6.73 -41.34 -23.54
N HIS A 197 -6.11 -41.02 -24.68
CA HIS A 197 -6.72 -40.25 -25.77
C HIS A 197 -6.26 -40.77 -27.13
N GLU A 198 -7.13 -40.70 -28.13
CA GLU A 198 -6.84 -41.20 -29.48
C GLU A 198 -5.82 -40.33 -30.21
N HIS A 199 -5.19 -40.91 -31.24
CA HIS A 199 -4.28 -40.19 -32.12
C HIS A 199 -5.03 -39.11 -32.91
N GLY A 200 -4.50 -37.89 -32.90
CA GLY A 200 -5.12 -36.73 -33.52
C GLY A 200 -4.11 -35.69 -33.98
N TYR A 201 -4.60 -34.51 -34.37
CA TYR A 201 -3.76 -33.41 -34.84
C TYR A 201 -2.75 -32.95 -33.79
N TRP A 202 -3.07 -33.08 -32.50
CA TRP A 202 -2.18 -32.77 -31.38
C TRP A 202 -0.80 -33.45 -31.47
N MET A 203 -0.70 -34.62 -32.11
CA MET A 203 0.59 -35.29 -32.32
C MET A 203 1.47 -34.50 -33.30
N ASN A 204 0.88 -33.92 -34.36
CA ASN A 204 1.63 -33.09 -35.30
C ASN A 204 2.19 -31.84 -34.60
N ILE A 205 1.42 -31.26 -33.67
CA ILE A 205 1.85 -30.11 -32.86
C ILE A 205 3.16 -30.39 -32.14
N LEU A 206 3.36 -31.61 -31.60
CA LEU A 206 4.56 -31.97 -30.86
C LEU A 206 5.83 -32.00 -31.72
N TYR A 207 5.72 -32.43 -32.98
CA TYR A 207 6.89 -32.72 -33.83
C TYR A 207 7.14 -31.66 -34.91
N GLN A 208 6.27 -30.68 -35.05
CA GLN A 208 6.47 -29.58 -36.00
C GLN A 208 7.26 -28.43 -35.39
N SER A 209 8.07 -27.76 -36.22
CA SER A 209 8.73 -26.52 -35.81
C SER A 209 7.69 -25.42 -35.52
N PRO A 210 7.86 -24.61 -34.47
CA PRO A 210 7.00 -23.47 -34.22
C PRO A 210 6.98 -22.49 -35.41
N PRO A 211 5.81 -21.94 -35.76
CA PRO A 211 5.67 -21.09 -36.94
C PRO A 211 6.42 -19.76 -36.83
N PHE A 212 6.69 -19.29 -35.62
CA PHE A 212 7.40 -18.03 -35.36
C PHE A 212 8.93 -18.16 -35.39
N ASP A 213 9.48 -19.35 -35.63
CA ASP A 213 10.92 -19.61 -35.76
C ASP A 213 11.43 -19.35 -37.20
N THR A 214 10.53 -19.16 -38.19
CA THR A 214 10.92 -18.80 -39.56
C THR A 214 11.15 -17.30 -39.72
N THR A 215 12.16 -16.94 -40.51
CA THR A 215 12.39 -15.57 -41.00
C THR A 215 12.03 -15.44 -42.48
N VAL A 216 11.71 -16.55 -43.15
CA VAL A 216 11.43 -16.61 -44.59
C VAL A 216 10.09 -15.95 -44.86
N GLY A 217 10.04 -15.03 -45.82
CA GLY A 217 8.84 -14.26 -46.15
C GLY A 217 8.71 -12.94 -45.40
N SER A 218 9.56 -12.68 -44.39
CA SER A 218 9.55 -11.41 -43.65
C SER A 218 9.73 -10.14 -44.50
N PRO A 219 10.51 -10.12 -45.61
CA PRO A 219 10.58 -8.94 -46.47
C PRO A 219 9.23 -8.60 -47.14
N ALA A 220 8.35 -9.59 -47.35
CA ALA A 220 7.06 -9.37 -47.98
C ALA A 220 6.04 -8.66 -47.08
N ILE A 221 6.28 -8.67 -45.75
CA ILE A 221 5.53 -7.88 -44.77
C ILE A 221 6.25 -6.58 -44.37
N GLY A 222 7.36 -6.25 -45.06
CA GLY A 222 8.14 -5.05 -44.78
C GLY A 222 8.85 -5.07 -43.42
N PHE A 223 9.09 -6.25 -42.84
CA PHE A 223 9.68 -6.38 -41.51
C PHE A 223 11.03 -7.11 -41.58
N ASN A 224 12.07 -6.52 -40.96
CA ASN A 224 13.39 -7.14 -40.91
C ASN A 224 13.56 -7.93 -39.60
N MET A 225 13.51 -9.25 -39.69
CA MET A 225 13.65 -10.16 -38.55
C MET A 225 15.10 -10.35 -38.06
N GLU A 226 16.07 -9.70 -38.73
CA GLU A 226 17.48 -9.77 -38.38
C GLU A 226 18.04 -11.19 -38.22
N GLY A 227 17.50 -12.19 -38.93
CA GLY A 227 18.02 -13.56 -39.06
C GLY A 227 18.39 -14.26 -37.75
N GLY A 228 19.61 -14.00 -37.26
CA GLY A 228 20.12 -14.49 -35.98
C GLY A 228 19.48 -13.86 -34.73
N TYR A 229 18.70 -12.78 -34.89
CA TYR A 229 18.01 -12.09 -33.79
C TYR A 229 16.48 -12.17 -33.87
N HIS A 230 15.91 -13.05 -34.69
CA HIS A 230 14.45 -13.18 -34.86
C HIS A 230 13.69 -13.38 -33.54
N ARG A 231 14.34 -13.99 -32.54
CA ARG A 231 13.77 -14.18 -31.19
C ARG A 231 13.41 -12.89 -30.48
N LEU A 232 14.12 -11.81 -30.79
CA LEU A 232 13.79 -10.47 -30.28
C LEU A 232 12.47 -9.96 -30.87
N HIS A 233 12.17 -10.36 -32.10
CA HIS A 233 11.14 -9.78 -32.94
C HIS A 233 9.83 -10.57 -32.95
N THR A 234 9.77 -11.73 -32.32
CA THR A 234 8.54 -12.52 -32.23
C THR A 234 8.17 -12.79 -30.78
N LEU A 235 6.90 -12.57 -30.45
CA LEU A 235 6.41 -12.76 -29.08
C LEU A 235 6.43 -14.22 -28.65
N GLY A 236 6.53 -15.16 -29.60
CA GLY A 236 6.68 -16.58 -29.31
C GLY A 236 7.99 -16.93 -28.59
N HIS A 237 9.07 -16.14 -28.70
CA HIS A 237 10.27 -16.37 -27.88
C HIS A 237 10.32 -15.50 -26.62
N ASP A 238 9.28 -14.70 -26.34
CA ASP A 238 9.23 -13.95 -25.10
C ASP A 238 8.94 -14.90 -23.91
N PRO A 239 9.75 -14.92 -22.85
CA PRO A 239 9.55 -15.87 -21.74
C PRO A 239 8.22 -15.72 -20.97
N ILE A 240 7.49 -14.60 -21.14
CA ILE A 240 6.17 -14.37 -20.56
C ILE A 240 5.10 -14.38 -21.65
N LEU A 241 5.25 -13.57 -22.70
CA LEU A 241 4.24 -13.45 -23.76
C LEU A 241 4.18 -14.69 -24.66
N GLY A 242 5.24 -15.50 -24.76
CA GLY A 242 5.26 -16.75 -25.53
C GLY A 242 4.22 -17.77 -25.05
N TRP A 243 3.95 -17.81 -23.75
CA TRP A 243 2.88 -18.65 -23.19
C TRP A 243 1.49 -18.33 -23.76
N VAL A 244 1.25 -17.08 -24.16
CA VAL A 244 -0.01 -16.65 -24.75
C VAL A 244 0.09 -16.66 -26.27
N PHE A 245 1.03 -15.88 -26.81
CA PHE A 245 1.17 -15.67 -28.25
C PHE A 245 1.86 -16.84 -28.94
N GLY A 246 2.94 -17.39 -28.39
CA GLY A 246 3.61 -18.57 -28.95
C GLY A 246 2.68 -19.79 -28.99
N THR A 247 1.93 -20.04 -27.91
CA THR A 247 0.90 -21.10 -27.88
C THR A 247 -0.20 -20.87 -28.93
N ALA A 248 -0.75 -19.65 -29.01
CA ALA A 248 -1.76 -19.31 -30.02
C ALA A 248 -1.19 -19.42 -31.44
N ASN A 249 0.05 -19.01 -31.65
CA ASN A 249 0.76 -19.10 -32.91
C ASN A 249 0.94 -20.56 -33.36
N ILE A 250 1.36 -21.46 -32.46
CA ILE A 250 1.47 -22.89 -32.72
C ILE A 250 0.13 -23.53 -33.10
N LEU A 251 -0.97 -23.13 -32.46
CA LEU A 251 -2.31 -23.64 -32.74
C LEU A 251 -2.84 -23.20 -34.11
N THR A 252 -2.52 -21.99 -34.53
CA THR A 252 -3.18 -21.30 -35.67
C THR A 252 -2.29 -21.12 -36.90
N ASP A 253 -1.06 -21.63 -36.84
CA ASP A 253 -0.03 -21.41 -37.86
C ASP A 253 0.14 -19.92 -38.19
N THR A 254 0.35 -19.13 -37.14
CA THR A 254 0.59 -17.69 -37.23
C THR A 254 1.92 -17.30 -36.60
N ILE A 255 2.35 -16.06 -36.81
CA ILE A 255 3.50 -15.44 -36.15
C ILE A 255 3.06 -14.08 -35.63
N THR A 256 3.25 -13.83 -34.33
CA THR A 256 3.00 -12.51 -33.74
C THR A 256 4.32 -11.80 -33.46
N LEU A 257 4.47 -10.61 -34.04
CA LEU A 257 5.68 -9.79 -33.92
C LEU A 257 5.70 -8.95 -32.63
N ASP A 258 6.87 -8.41 -32.29
CA ASP A 258 7.10 -7.52 -31.14
C ASP A 258 6.18 -6.27 -31.11
N ASN A 259 5.72 -5.83 -32.27
CA ASN A 259 4.74 -4.75 -32.47
C ASN A 259 3.26 -5.22 -32.45
N MET A 260 2.99 -6.45 -32.01
CA MET A 260 1.65 -7.08 -31.94
C MET A 260 0.99 -7.36 -33.30
N ALA A 261 1.66 -7.12 -34.43
CA ALA A 261 1.14 -7.52 -35.73
C ALA A 261 1.25 -9.05 -35.90
N THR A 262 0.15 -9.69 -36.30
CA THR A 262 0.10 -11.14 -36.52
C THR A 262 -0.09 -11.46 -38.01
N TYR A 263 0.66 -12.45 -38.51
CA TYR A 263 0.61 -12.89 -39.90
C TYR A 263 0.47 -14.41 -40.02
N ARG A 264 -0.13 -14.88 -41.11
CA ARG A 264 -0.20 -16.32 -41.41
C ARG A 264 1.14 -16.89 -41.83
N VAL A 265 1.40 -18.11 -41.39
CA VAL A 265 2.56 -18.92 -41.78
C VAL A 265 2.07 -20.14 -42.54
N ILE A 266 2.56 -20.31 -43.77
CA ILE A 266 2.35 -21.56 -44.52
C ILE A 266 3.48 -22.53 -44.20
N ARG A 267 3.18 -23.81 -43.98
CA ARG A 267 4.19 -24.84 -43.67
C ARG A 267 4.75 -25.55 -44.91
N LYS A 268 3.93 -25.72 -45.96
CA LYS A 268 4.26 -26.44 -47.21
C LYS A 268 4.11 -25.51 -48.42
N PRO A 269 4.97 -25.63 -49.46
CA PRO A 269 6.11 -26.55 -49.58
C PRO A 269 7.33 -26.17 -48.71
N LYS A 270 7.36 -24.95 -48.18
CA LYS A 270 8.40 -24.45 -47.27
C LYS A 270 7.76 -23.53 -46.23
N MET A 271 8.25 -23.56 -44.98
CA MET A 271 7.76 -22.69 -43.91
C MET A 271 8.04 -21.22 -44.21
N MET A 272 7.00 -20.40 -44.36
CA MET A 272 7.10 -19.02 -44.82
C MET A 272 5.99 -18.14 -44.24
N ILE A 273 6.37 -16.94 -43.80
CA ILE A 273 5.46 -15.86 -43.40
C ILE A 273 4.80 -15.29 -44.66
N THR A 274 3.49 -15.16 -44.64
CA THR A 274 2.73 -14.58 -45.74
C THR A 274 2.29 -13.15 -45.41
N PRO A 275 1.99 -12.31 -46.42
CA PRO A 275 1.42 -10.98 -46.20
C PRO A 275 -0.01 -10.95 -45.63
N GLN A 276 -0.62 -12.12 -45.37
CA GLN A 276 -1.97 -12.18 -44.81
C GLN A 276 -1.94 -11.87 -43.31
N SER A 277 -2.39 -10.66 -42.96
CA SER A 277 -2.57 -10.24 -41.57
C SER A 277 -3.74 -10.97 -40.91
N VAL A 278 -3.59 -11.24 -39.61
CA VAL A 278 -4.63 -11.80 -38.73
C VAL A 278 -4.80 -10.83 -37.58
N THR A 279 -6.04 -10.46 -37.26
CA THR A 279 -6.28 -9.62 -36.09
C THR A 279 -6.05 -10.42 -34.80
N LEU A 280 -5.74 -9.76 -33.68
CA LEU A 280 -5.61 -10.46 -32.40
C LEU A 280 -6.90 -11.18 -32.00
N PHE A 281 -8.07 -10.61 -32.34
CA PHE A 281 -9.36 -11.25 -32.11
C PHE A 281 -9.47 -12.56 -32.89
N GLU A 282 -9.19 -12.56 -34.19
CA GLU A 282 -9.20 -13.77 -35.03
C GLU A 282 -8.18 -14.80 -34.55
N LEU A 283 -6.97 -14.37 -34.18
CA LEU A 283 -5.93 -15.24 -33.62
C LEU A 283 -6.45 -16.04 -32.41
N PHE A 284 -7.04 -15.34 -31.43
CA PHE A 284 -7.53 -16.00 -30.22
C PHE A 284 -8.82 -16.77 -30.46
N GLN A 285 -9.68 -16.31 -31.37
CA GLN A 285 -10.87 -17.06 -31.77
C GLN A 285 -10.49 -18.40 -32.40
N GLU A 286 -9.56 -18.40 -33.35
CA GLU A 286 -9.11 -19.63 -34.00
C GLU A 286 -8.31 -20.53 -33.06
N ALA A 287 -7.49 -19.95 -32.18
CA ALA A 287 -6.81 -20.73 -31.16
C ALA A 287 -7.82 -21.43 -30.24
N LEU A 288 -8.92 -20.77 -29.89
CA LEU A 288 -10.02 -21.36 -29.12
C LEU A 288 -10.75 -22.45 -29.92
N GLU A 289 -11.01 -22.24 -31.21
CA GLU A 289 -11.63 -23.24 -32.09
C GLU A 289 -10.75 -24.49 -32.21
N MET A 290 -9.45 -24.30 -32.45
CA MET A 290 -8.46 -25.39 -32.48
C MET A 290 -8.35 -26.11 -31.13
N SER A 291 -8.43 -25.39 -30.02
CA SER A 291 -8.43 -25.96 -28.67
C SER A 291 -9.69 -26.80 -28.39
N LYS A 292 -10.84 -26.43 -28.98
CA LYS A 292 -12.09 -27.17 -28.85
C LYS A 292 -12.18 -28.37 -29.79
N ALA A 293 -11.48 -28.32 -30.93
CA ALA A 293 -11.49 -29.38 -31.93
C ALA A 293 -10.91 -30.70 -31.39
N ASP A 294 -9.96 -30.63 -30.47
CA ASP A 294 -9.40 -31.79 -29.78
C ASP A 294 -8.90 -31.38 -28.39
N LEU A 295 -9.29 -32.14 -27.36
CA LEU A 295 -8.89 -31.93 -25.96
C LEU A 295 -7.36 -31.80 -25.79
N LEU A 296 -6.58 -32.49 -26.62
CA LEU A 296 -5.12 -32.47 -26.53
C LEU A 296 -4.43 -31.40 -27.37
N ASN A 297 -5.14 -30.64 -28.21
CA ASN A 297 -4.49 -29.60 -29.03
C ASN A 297 -3.87 -28.49 -28.17
N LEU A 298 -4.62 -27.94 -27.20
CA LEU A 298 -4.11 -26.89 -26.32
C LEU A 298 -2.98 -27.39 -25.39
N PRO A 299 -3.13 -28.54 -24.68
CA PRO A 299 -2.01 -29.11 -23.91
C PRO A 299 -0.78 -29.40 -24.76
N ALA A 300 -0.93 -29.92 -25.98
CA ALA A 300 0.20 -30.17 -26.87
C ALA A 300 0.87 -28.88 -27.34
N ALA A 301 0.11 -27.82 -27.63
CA ALA A 301 0.66 -26.52 -28.02
C ALA A 301 1.39 -25.84 -26.85
N LEU A 302 0.80 -25.83 -25.65
CA LEU A 302 1.46 -25.35 -24.43
C LEU A 302 2.74 -26.12 -24.13
N PHE A 303 2.72 -27.44 -24.31
CA PHE A 303 3.89 -28.28 -24.13
C PHE A 303 4.97 -27.99 -25.19
N ALA A 304 4.60 -27.87 -26.46
CA ALA A 304 5.52 -27.54 -27.54
C ALA A 304 6.17 -26.16 -27.32
N GLU A 305 5.39 -25.17 -26.90
CA GLU A 305 5.87 -23.84 -26.50
C GLU A 305 6.87 -23.92 -25.34
N ALA A 306 6.52 -24.64 -24.27
CA ALA A 306 7.39 -24.82 -23.12
C ALA A 306 8.72 -25.48 -23.48
N GLN A 307 8.67 -26.50 -24.35
CA GLN A 307 9.85 -27.21 -24.83
C GLN A 307 10.71 -26.35 -25.76
N HIS A 308 10.08 -25.51 -26.58
CA HIS A 308 10.76 -24.57 -27.45
C HIS A 308 11.51 -23.50 -26.66
N LEU A 309 10.83 -22.79 -25.74
CA LEU A 309 11.47 -21.83 -24.83
C LEU A 309 12.60 -22.48 -24.04
N LYS A 310 12.39 -23.69 -23.51
CA LYS A 310 13.42 -24.45 -22.79
C LYS A 310 14.64 -24.74 -23.66
N SER A 311 14.42 -25.12 -24.92
CA SER A 311 15.51 -25.42 -25.87
C SER A 311 16.33 -24.18 -26.21
N ASP A 312 15.70 -23.01 -26.26
CA ASP A 312 16.36 -21.74 -26.59
C ASP A 312 17.10 -21.10 -25.42
N ARG A 313 16.62 -21.29 -24.19
CA ARG A 313 17.08 -20.59 -22.98
C ARG A 313 18.59 -20.63 -22.75
N TYR A 314 19.23 -21.77 -22.99
CA TYR A 314 20.66 -21.97 -22.72
C TYR A 314 21.53 -21.93 -23.98
N THR A 315 20.99 -21.43 -25.09
CA THR A 315 21.71 -21.33 -26.36
C THR A 315 22.55 -20.06 -26.46
N LYS A 316 23.42 -20.00 -27.45
CA LYS A 316 24.27 -18.83 -27.73
C LYS A 316 23.51 -17.53 -27.97
N ALA A 317 22.26 -17.59 -28.46
CA ALA A 317 21.40 -16.42 -28.60
C ALA A 317 20.57 -16.18 -27.31
N GLY A 318 20.20 -17.24 -26.60
CA GLY A 318 19.35 -17.14 -25.41
C GLY A 318 17.93 -16.68 -25.74
N LEU A 319 17.19 -16.28 -24.71
CA LEU A 319 15.84 -15.70 -24.83
C LEU A 319 15.88 -14.20 -24.51
N PRO A 320 15.09 -13.36 -25.20
CA PRO A 320 15.03 -11.94 -24.89
C PRO A 320 14.61 -11.66 -23.44
N ILE A 321 14.91 -10.47 -22.95
CA ILE A 321 14.37 -9.98 -21.68
C ILE A 321 12.83 -9.95 -21.81
N PRO A 322 12.10 -10.60 -20.89
CA PRO A 322 10.64 -10.65 -20.96
C PRO A 322 10.01 -9.27 -21.05
N LEU A 323 9.01 -9.13 -21.92
CA LEU A 323 8.19 -7.94 -22.19
C LEU A 323 8.94 -6.76 -22.82
N LEU A 324 10.28 -6.76 -22.79
CA LEU A 324 11.04 -5.55 -23.08
C LEU A 324 10.95 -5.15 -24.55
N SER A 325 10.90 -6.12 -25.48
CA SER A 325 10.78 -5.86 -26.91
C SER A 325 9.47 -5.15 -27.27
N THR A 326 8.38 -5.39 -26.54
CA THR A 326 7.09 -4.73 -26.76
C THR A 326 7.07 -3.28 -26.25
N PHE A 327 7.71 -3.01 -25.12
CA PHE A 327 7.68 -1.67 -24.50
C PHE A 327 8.79 -0.75 -25.00
N THR A 328 10.00 -1.29 -25.16
CA THR A 328 11.19 -0.53 -25.55
C THR A 328 12.05 -1.35 -26.51
N PRO A 329 11.63 -1.49 -27.80
CA PRO A 329 12.33 -2.31 -28.79
C PRO A 329 13.81 -1.96 -28.94
N GLU A 330 14.15 -0.67 -28.90
CA GLU A 330 15.53 -0.18 -29.03
C GLU A 330 16.44 -0.69 -27.90
N LEU A 331 15.99 -0.56 -26.66
CA LEU A 331 16.72 -1.04 -25.48
C LEU A 331 16.79 -2.57 -25.46
N ALA A 332 15.71 -3.24 -25.85
CA ALA A 332 15.67 -4.69 -25.97
C ALA A 332 16.71 -5.19 -26.97
N GLY A 333 16.81 -4.53 -28.13
CA GLY A 333 17.80 -4.83 -29.15
C GLY A 333 19.23 -4.58 -28.67
N GLU A 334 19.48 -3.45 -28.01
CA GLU A 334 20.81 -3.13 -27.46
C GLU A 334 21.26 -4.17 -26.44
N LEU A 335 20.42 -4.51 -25.47
CA LEU A 335 20.75 -5.49 -24.43
C LEU A 335 20.95 -6.88 -25.01
N TYR A 336 20.04 -7.33 -25.88
CA TYR A 336 20.10 -8.67 -26.48
C TYR A 336 21.33 -8.83 -27.38
N LYS A 337 21.64 -7.82 -28.22
CA LYS A 337 22.87 -7.83 -29.07
C LYS A 337 24.14 -7.78 -28.24
N ASN A 338 24.11 -7.13 -27.08
CA ASN A 338 25.19 -7.13 -26.09
C ASN A 338 25.23 -8.39 -25.20
N GLN A 339 24.52 -9.46 -25.57
CA GLN A 339 24.51 -10.74 -24.85
C GLN A 339 23.99 -10.60 -23.41
N TYR A 340 22.96 -9.77 -23.22
CA TYR A 340 22.19 -9.68 -21.98
C TYR A 340 20.77 -10.18 -22.24
N ASP A 341 20.43 -11.31 -21.62
CA ASP A 341 19.22 -12.08 -21.89
C ASP A 341 18.38 -12.33 -20.63
N GLU A 342 17.31 -13.13 -20.73
CA GLU A 342 16.47 -13.53 -19.59
C GLU A 342 17.27 -14.07 -18.39
N LEU A 343 18.29 -14.90 -18.62
CA LEU A 343 19.10 -15.47 -17.56
C LEU A 343 19.96 -14.41 -16.86
N CYS A 344 20.49 -13.44 -17.62
CA CYS A 344 21.19 -12.29 -17.04
C CYS A 344 20.25 -11.46 -16.17
N LEU A 345 19.03 -11.18 -16.62
CA LEU A 345 18.02 -10.46 -15.83
C LEU A 345 17.69 -11.22 -14.54
N VAL A 346 17.36 -12.51 -14.62
CA VAL A 346 17.01 -13.32 -13.45
C VAL A 346 18.16 -13.35 -12.43
N ARG A 347 19.40 -13.49 -12.91
CA ARG A 347 20.59 -13.40 -12.05
C ARG A 347 20.68 -12.04 -11.37
N ASP A 348 20.52 -10.95 -12.11
CA ASP A 348 20.66 -9.61 -11.56
C ASP A 348 19.53 -9.25 -10.59
N VAL A 349 18.29 -9.68 -10.86
CA VAL A 349 17.15 -9.57 -9.92
C VAL A 349 17.45 -10.29 -8.60
N LYS A 350 18.06 -11.48 -8.64
CA LYS A 350 18.50 -12.19 -7.43
C LYS A 350 19.50 -11.36 -6.63
N PHE A 351 20.46 -10.72 -7.29
CA PHE A 351 21.43 -9.84 -6.62
C PHE A 351 20.79 -8.59 -6.02
N VAL A 352 19.79 -7.99 -6.70
CA VAL A 352 18.98 -6.91 -6.13
C VAL A 352 18.28 -7.36 -4.85
N GLY A 353 17.68 -8.55 -4.86
CA GLY A 353 17.05 -9.15 -3.67
C GLY A 353 18.03 -9.37 -2.52
N ILE A 354 19.23 -9.90 -2.81
CA ILE A 354 20.31 -10.04 -1.82
C ILE A 354 20.69 -8.68 -1.21
N SER A 355 20.85 -7.65 -2.05
CA SER A 355 21.18 -6.32 -1.56
C SER A 355 20.09 -5.75 -0.64
N ALA A 356 18.81 -5.91 -0.99
CA ALA A 356 17.69 -5.49 -0.14
C ALA A 356 17.63 -6.24 1.20
N ALA A 357 17.94 -7.55 1.18
CA ALA A 357 18.05 -8.35 2.40
C ALA A 357 19.19 -7.87 3.32
N ILE A 358 20.35 -7.54 2.74
CA ILE A 358 21.47 -6.94 3.49
C ILE A 358 21.07 -5.59 4.09
N SER A 359 20.40 -4.72 3.34
CA SER A 359 19.88 -3.45 3.88
C SER A 359 18.89 -3.68 5.04
N THR A 360 17.99 -4.66 4.91
CA THR A 360 17.07 -5.06 5.98
C THR A 360 17.81 -5.53 7.23
N PHE A 361 18.88 -6.32 7.06
CA PHE A 361 19.73 -6.77 8.17
C PHE A 361 20.39 -5.59 8.90
N PHE A 362 20.98 -4.64 8.17
CA PHE A 362 21.54 -3.44 8.79
C PHE A 362 20.48 -2.61 9.52
N ASN A 363 19.29 -2.45 8.93
CA ASN A 363 18.18 -1.77 9.59
C ASN A 363 17.75 -2.47 10.89
N MET A 364 17.77 -3.81 10.92
CA MET A 364 17.51 -4.60 12.13
C MET A 364 18.59 -4.35 13.20
N VAL A 365 19.87 -4.36 12.82
CA VAL A 365 20.98 -4.07 13.72
C VAL A 365 20.88 -2.65 14.28
N ILE A 366 20.60 -1.65 13.45
CA ILE A 366 20.42 -0.26 13.87
C ILE A 366 19.23 -0.13 14.85
N SER A 367 18.10 -0.78 14.53
CA SER A 367 16.92 -0.81 15.41
C SER A 367 17.25 -1.44 16.76
N PHE A 368 17.99 -2.56 16.75
CA PHE A 368 18.44 -3.25 17.94
C PHE A 368 19.34 -2.36 18.79
N VAL A 369 20.38 -1.76 18.19
CA VAL A 369 21.28 -0.83 18.87
C VAL A 369 20.52 0.34 19.48
N HIS A 370 19.58 0.94 18.75
CA HIS A 370 18.73 2.00 19.29
C HIS A 370 17.91 1.51 20.48
N SER A 371 17.27 0.34 20.36
CA SER A 371 16.44 -0.22 21.44
C SER A 371 17.19 -0.55 22.74
N LEU A 372 18.51 -0.79 22.69
CA LEU A 372 19.33 -0.98 23.91
C LEU A 372 19.37 0.26 24.81
N TYR A 373 19.07 1.44 24.25
CA TYR A 373 19.02 2.70 24.99
C TYR A 373 17.60 3.10 25.40
N PHE A 374 16.62 2.21 25.26
CA PHE A 374 15.28 2.46 25.76
C PHE A 374 15.29 2.40 27.29
N ASP A 375 14.89 3.51 27.94
CA ASP A 375 14.95 3.68 29.39
C ASP A 375 13.72 3.17 30.14
N GLY A 376 12.71 2.66 29.42
CA GLY A 376 11.45 2.17 29.98
C GLY A 376 10.52 3.25 30.55
N LYS A 377 10.90 4.54 30.48
CA LYS A 377 10.12 5.64 31.06
C LYS A 377 9.11 6.23 30.08
N SER A 378 9.42 6.17 28.79
CA SER A 378 8.57 6.69 27.72
C SER A 378 7.68 5.58 27.12
N ASP A 379 6.57 5.97 26.49
CA ASP A 379 5.75 5.02 25.71
C ASP A 379 6.62 4.39 24.62
N LYS A 380 6.67 3.06 24.63
CA LYS A 380 7.45 2.25 23.68
C LYS A 380 7.09 2.56 22.22
N ARG A 381 5.83 2.87 21.91
CA ARG A 381 5.37 3.23 20.56
C ARG A 381 5.90 4.59 20.13
N LEU A 382 5.96 5.56 21.05
CA LEU A 382 6.58 6.86 20.79
C LEU A 382 8.10 6.74 20.61
N TYR A 383 8.75 5.85 21.35
CA TYR A 383 10.16 5.52 21.15
C TYR A 383 10.42 4.85 19.79
N GLU A 384 9.56 3.91 19.38
CA GLU A 384 9.63 3.25 18.08
C GLU A 384 9.50 4.25 16.92
N ILE A 385 8.68 5.29 17.06
CA ILE A 385 8.61 6.39 16.08
C ILE A 385 9.99 7.02 15.87
N ARG A 386 10.74 7.27 16.95
CA ARG A 386 12.10 7.83 16.85
C ARG A 386 13.04 6.87 16.12
N THR A 387 12.98 5.56 16.42
CA THR A 387 13.72 4.53 15.67
C THR A 387 13.39 4.57 14.19
N ARG A 388 12.10 4.64 13.83
CA ARG A 388 11.64 4.69 12.44
C ARG A 388 12.07 5.96 11.72
N LYS A 389 12.02 7.12 12.38
CA LYS A 389 12.57 8.38 11.84
C LYS A 389 14.07 8.24 11.54
N ILE A 390 14.85 7.62 12.43
CA ILE A 390 16.28 7.34 12.20
C ILE A 390 16.47 6.50 10.93
N LEU A 391 15.75 5.37 10.83
CA LEU A 391 15.87 4.46 9.70
C LEU A 391 15.43 5.11 8.39
N LEU A 392 14.31 5.84 8.40
CA LEU A 392 13.78 6.54 7.23
C LEU A 392 14.80 7.53 6.68
N ILE A 393 15.37 8.40 7.53
CA ILE A 393 16.37 9.39 7.12
C ILE A 393 17.64 8.69 6.63
N ALA A 394 18.15 7.71 7.38
CA ALA A 394 19.39 7.03 7.03
C ALA A 394 19.28 6.24 5.71
N ASN A 395 18.17 5.53 5.48
CA ASN A 395 17.94 4.82 4.21
C ASN A 395 17.74 5.81 3.06
N SER A 396 17.02 6.92 3.26
CA SER A 396 16.84 7.94 2.23
C SER A 396 18.17 8.55 1.79
N ILE A 397 19.06 8.86 2.74
CA ILE A 397 20.40 9.36 2.45
C ILE A 397 21.24 8.32 1.74
N ALA A 398 21.24 7.06 2.22
CA ALA A 398 21.98 5.98 1.57
C ALA A 398 21.50 5.74 0.11
N GLY A 399 20.18 5.69 -0.11
CA GLY A 399 19.58 5.58 -1.43
C GLY A 399 19.96 6.76 -2.34
N GLY A 400 19.86 7.99 -1.82
CA GLY A 400 20.31 9.19 -2.52
C GLY A 400 21.80 9.15 -2.89
N SER A 401 22.66 8.72 -1.96
CA SER A 401 24.10 8.53 -2.22
C SER A 401 24.36 7.50 -3.32
N SER A 402 23.55 6.44 -3.40
CA SER A 402 23.64 5.46 -4.49
C SER A 402 23.37 6.08 -5.85
N VAL A 403 22.29 6.87 -5.95
CA VAL A 403 21.91 7.58 -7.19
C VAL A 403 23.01 8.56 -7.60
N ILE A 404 23.51 9.35 -6.64
CA ILE A 404 24.61 10.30 -6.87
C ILE A 404 25.87 9.57 -7.35
N SER A 405 26.22 8.44 -6.73
CA SER A 405 27.38 7.64 -7.12
C SER A 405 27.27 7.12 -8.56
N ALA A 406 26.12 6.56 -8.93
CA ALA A 406 25.86 6.09 -10.30
C ALA A 406 25.93 7.23 -11.32
N PHE A 407 25.40 8.41 -10.97
CA PHE A 407 25.45 9.60 -11.81
C PHE A 407 26.89 10.12 -12.00
N ILE A 408 27.65 10.33 -10.92
CA ILE A 408 29.04 10.81 -10.96
C ILE A 408 29.94 9.86 -11.75
N THR A 409 29.78 8.55 -11.52
CA THR A 409 30.58 7.53 -12.21
C THR A 409 30.12 7.24 -13.63
N LYS A 410 28.99 7.82 -14.08
CA LYS A 410 28.33 7.54 -15.36
C LYS A 410 28.15 6.04 -15.61
N ASN A 411 27.93 5.28 -14.55
CA ASN A 411 27.80 3.83 -14.60
C ASN A 411 26.54 3.40 -13.83
N PRO A 412 25.43 3.11 -14.54
CA PRO A 412 24.18 2.73 -13.88
C PRO A 412 24.31 1.40 -13.10
N LYS A 413 25.31 0.57 -13.39
CA LYS A 413 25.59 -0.67 -12.63
C LYS A 413 26.11 -0.40 -11.22
N ASN A 414 26.52 0.84 -10.92
CA ASN A 414 26.90 1.27 -9.58
C ASN A 414 25.68 1.65 -8.72
N LEU A 415 24.46 1.54 -9.25
CA LEU A 415 23.23 1.77 -8.49
C LEU A 415 22.91 0.54 -7.63
N ASP A 416 22.77 0.75 -6.34
CA ASP A 416 22.28 -0.25 -5.39
C ASP A 416 20.74 -0.23 -5.38
N ILE A 417 20.16 -0.94 -6.34
CA ILE A 417 18.70 -1.04 -6.49
C ILE A 417 18.06 -1.65 -5.24
N GLY A 418 18.74 -2.57 -4.55
CA GLY A 418 18.22 -3.18 -3.32
C GLY A 418 18.07 -2.17 -2.18
N GLN A 419 19.03 -1.25 -2.03
CA GLN A 419 18.92 -0.14 -1.09
C GLN A 419 17.77 0.82 -1.45
N LEU A 420 17.58 1.12 -2.75
CA LEU A 420 16.49 1.98 -3.19
C LEU A 420 15.13 1.37 -2.86
N LEU A 421 14.95 0.07 -3.09
CA LEU A 421 13.72 -0.64 -2.73
C LEU A 421 13.43 -0.57 -1.23
N GLU A 422 14.43 -0.78 -0.37
CA GLU A 422 14.25 -0.65 1.09
C GLU A 422 13.94 0.80 1.48
N SER A 423 14.53 1.80 0.81
CA SER A 423 14.26 3.22 1.05
C SER A 423 12.80 3.58 0.71
N VAL A 424 12.29 3.12 -0.43
CA VAL A 424 10.89 3.31 -0.84
C VAL A 424 9.94 2.59 0.13
N LYS A 425 10.23 1.34 0.49
CA LYS A 425 9.45 0.58 1.47
C LYS A 425 9.37 1.31 2.81
N ARG A 426 10.47 1.86 3.30
CA ARG A 426 10.54 2.64 4.55
C ARG A 426 9.73 3.94 4.44
N LEU A 427 9.84 4.65 3.33
CA LEU A 427 9.04 5.86 3.07
C LEU A 427 7.55 5.58 3.28
N PHE A 428 7.00 4.52 2.70
CA PHE A 428 5.58 4.20 2.86
C PHE A 428 5.23 3.60 4.23
N SER A 429 6.02 2.62 4.70
CA SER A 429 5.68 1.88 5.92
C SER A 429 5.91 2.68 7.21
N ASP A 430 7.00 3.45 7.30
CA ASP A 430 7.31 4.24 8.49
C ASP A 430 6.39 5.47 8.58
N ILE A 431 6.13 6.17 7.48
CA ILE A 431 5.18 7.31 7.48
C ILE A 431 3.79 6.83 7.90
N ARG A 432 3.29 5.73 7.33
CA ARG A 432 1.98 5.17 7.71
C ARG A 432 1.93 4.82 9.20
N TYR A 433 2.99 4.21 9.73
CA TYR A 433 3.05 3.89 11.16
C TYR A 433 3.00 5.16 12.03
N ILE A 434 3.79 6.18 11.69
CA ILE A 434 3.85 7.44 12.44
C ILE A 434 2.48 8.14 12.43
N LEU A 435 1.84 8.22 11.26
CA LEU A 435 0.51 8.85 11.15
C LEU A 435 -0.56 8.10 11.93
N ARG A 436 -0.56 6.76 11.89
CA ARG A 436 -1.49 5.95 12.68
C ARG A 436 -1.33 6.19 14.18
N ILE A 437 -0.09 6.19 14.68
CA ILE A 437 0.14 6.43 16.11
C ILE A 437 -0.16 7.90 16.50
N LYS A 438 0.05 8.86 15.60
CA LYS A 438 -0.36 10.26 15.80
C LYS A 438 -1.89 10.36 15.96
N ASP A 439 -2.63 9.70 15.09
CA ASP A 439 -4.10 9.66 15.12
C ASP A 439 -4.63 9.00 16.41
N GLU A 440 -4.08 7.83 16.77
CA GLU A 440 -4.39 7.17 18.04
C GLU A 440 -4.08 8.07 19.25
N TYR A 441 -2.95 8.79 19.22
CA TYR A 441 -2.56 9.70 20.31
C TYR A 441 -3.52 10.88 20.44
N ILE A 442 -3.95 11.48 19.32
CA ILE A 442 -4.91 12.59 19.32
C ILE A 442 -6.26 12.14 19.87
N SER A 443 -6.80 11.04 19.35
CA SER A 443 -8.08 10.49 19.78
C SER A 443 -8.09 10.16 21.28
N GLN A 444 -7.03 9.49 21.78
CA GLN A 444 -6.93 9.17 23.21
C GLN A 444 -6.89 10.41 24.12
N ASN A 445 -6.23 11.49 23.69
CA ASN A 445 -6.19 12.73 24.47
C ASN A 445 -7.55 13.43 24.47
N GLN A 446 -8.25 13.45 23.33
CA GLN A 446 -9.60 14.00 23.23
C GLN A 446 -10.59 13.21 24.10
N ASP A 447 -10.58 11.88 24.02
CA ASP A 447 -11.41 11.00 24.85
C ASP A 447 -11.16 11.21 26.34
N THR A 448 -9.89 11.33 26.73
CA THR A 448 -9.51 11.58 28.14
C THR A 448 -9.99 12.95 28.63
N SER A 449 -9.94 13.97 27.78
CA SER A 449 -10.47 15.31 28.11
C SER A 449 -11.98 15.26 28.30
N LEU A 450 -12.69 14.62 27.36
CA LEU A 450 -14.14 14.49 27.39
C LEU A 450 -14.63 13.69 28.60
N LEU A 451 -13.93 12.60 28.96
CA LEU A 451 -14.25 11.82 30.15
C LEU A 451 -14.11 12.63 31.44
N LYS A 452 -13.12 13.53 31.54
CA LYS A 452 -12.98 14.41 32.70
C LYS A 452 -14.14 15.39 32.80
N GLU A 453 -14.53 16.00 31.68
CA GLU A 453 -15.68 16.91 31.65
C GLU A 453 -16.98 16.20 32.05
N ILE A 454 -17.21 14.98 31.57
CA ILE A 454 -18.37 14.15 31.99
C ILE A 454 -18.32 13.87 33.50
N GLN A 455 -17.17 13.48 34.04
CA GLN A 455 -17.01 13.21 35.47
C GLN A 455 -17.25 14.46 36.34
N GLU A 456 -16.83 15.63 35.87
CA GLU A 456 -17.12 16.90 36.55
C GLU A 456 -18.61 17.23 36.53
N LEU A 457 -19.30 16.99 35.40
CA LEU A 457 -20.75 17.16 35.31
C LEU A 457 -21.51 16.20 36.23
N ASP A 458 -21.13 14.92 36.24
CA ASP A 458 -21.70 13.92 37.15
C ASP A 458 -21.49 14.31 38.61
N TYR A 459 -20.31 14.83 38.94
CA TYR A 459 -20.01 15.35 40.26
C TYR A 459 -20.92 16.52 40.63
N LEU A 460 -21.06 17.52 39.74
CA LEU A 460 -21.94 18.68 39.97
C LEU A 460 -23.41 18.26 40.12
N ALA A 461 -23.90 17.35 39.27
CA ALA A 461 -25.23 16.79 39.38
C ALA A 461 -25.44 16.11 40.74
N SER A 462 -24.46 15.34 41.21
CA SER A 462 -24.52 14.68 42.52
C SER A 462 -24.60 15.67 43.70
N GLN A 463 -24.09 16.90 43.55
CA GLN A 463 -24.22 17.93 44.59
C GLN A 463 -25.61 18.58 44.59
N ILE A 464 -26.26 18.69 43.44
CA ILE A 464 -27.63 19.25 43.32
C ILE A 464 -28.65 18.33 43.98
N TYR A 465 -28.45 17.01 43.92
CA TYR A 465 -29.32 16.01 44.55
C TYR A 465 -28.95 15.67 46.00
N ARG A 466 -28.02 16.42 46.63
CA ARG A 466 -27.78 16.28 48.07
C ARG A 466 -28.84 17.07 48.84
N PRO A 467 -29.68 16.41 49.67
CA PRO A 467 -30.71 17.06 50.48
C PRO A 467 -30.13 17.98 51.55
#